data_AF-A0AAW9J404-F1
#
_entry.id   AF-A0AAW9J404-F1
#
_cell.length_a   1.000
_cell.length_b   1.000
_cell.length_c   1.000
_cell.angle_alpha   90.00
_cell.angle_beta   90.00
_cell.angle_gamma   90.00
#
_symmetry.space_group_name_H-M   'P 1'
#
loop_
_entity.id
_entity.type
_entity.pdbx_description
1 polymer ?
#
loop_
_entity_poly.entity_id
_entity_poly.type
_entity_poly.pdbx_seq_one_letter_code
_entity_poly.pdbx_strand_id
1 'polypeptide(L)'
;MVGVHLEGPFINKEYKGMQKEENCISHNIELMKSFYNRQKSHDLIKLMTMAPELEGAREVAEFCNEKGIQLSIGHSASTFDKIKEMRGYGFGGFTHTFSGMRGMHHRELGVAGAALYFEDMY
;
A
#
# COMPACT_ATOMS: atom_id res chain seq x y z
N MET A 1 -16.24 11.84 -12.11
CA MET A 1 -15.56 10.81 -11.30
C MET A 1 -14.10 10.82 -11.70
N VAL A 2 -13.18 10.94 -10.73
CA VAL A 2 -11.73 11.10 -11.00
C VAL A 2 -10.96 9.77 -11.03
N GLY A 3 -11.58 8.69 -10.52
CA GLY A 3 -11.01 7.36 -10.48
C GLY A 3 -11.53 6.53 -9.30
N VAL A 4 -10.87 5.42 -9.04
CA VAL A 4 -11.10 4.49 -7.94
C VAL A 4 -9.83 4.37 -7.11
N HIS A 5 -10.01 4.38 -5.79
CA HIS A 5 -9.01 3.98 -4.81
C HIS A 5 -9.34 2.55 -4.36
N LEU A 6 -8.40 1.63 -4.59
CA LEU A 6 -8.45 0.28 -4.05
C LEU A 6 -7.76 0.26 -2.69
N GLU A 7 -8.51 0.07 -1.62
CA GLU A 7 -7.96 -0.10 -0.28
C GLU A 7 -7.94 -1.58 0.10
N GLY A 8 -6.79 -2.23 -0.08
CA GLY A 8 -6.69 -3.69 -0.08
C GLY A 8 -7.02 -4.30 -1.45
N PRO A 9 -6.91 -5.63 -1.60
CA PRO A 9 -6.88 -6.64 -0.53
C PRO A 9 -5.47 -6.95 0.03
N PHE A 10 -4.42 -6.33 -0.52
CA PHE A 10 -3.02 -6.63 -0.17
C PHE A 10 -2.56 -5.95 1.12
N ILE A 11 -3.20 -6.30 2.23
CA ILE A 11 -3.05 -5.62 3.52
C ILE A 11 -2.83 -6.62 4.66
N ASN A 12 -2.17 -6.16 5.72
CA ASN A 12 -1.80 -7.01 6.83
C ASN A 12 -2.99 -7.27 7.75
N LYS A 13 -3.25 -8.55 8.04
CA LYS A 13 -4.35 -9.01 8.91
C LYS A 13 -4.30 -8.40 10.31
N GLU A 14 -3.11 -8.21 10.88
CA GLU A 14 -2.95 -7.62 12.21
C GLU A 14 -3.41 -6.15 12.23
N TYR A 15 -3.26 -5.45 11.11
CA TYR A 15 -3.59 -4.03 10.95
C TYR A 15 -4.86 -3.80 10.10
N LYS A 16 -5.70 -4.82 9.93
CA LYS A 16 -6.88 -4.82 9.04
C LYS A 16 -7.95 -3.77 9.38
N GLY A 17 -8.03 -3.32 10.63
CA GLY A 17 -9.13 -2.46 11.09
C GLY A 17 -10.50 -3.12 10.85
N MET A 18 -11.36 -2.47 10.06
CA MET A 18 -12.69 -2.99 9.70
C MET A 18 -12.70 -3.85 8.41
N GLN A 19 -11.55 -4.10 7.81
CA GLN A 19 -11.44 -4.96 6.63
C GLN A 19 -11.69 -6.42 7.00
N LYS A 20 -12.41 -7.13 6.13
CA LYS A 20 -12.69 -8.56 6.32
C LYS A 20 -11.39 -9.36 6.25
N GLU A 21 -11.12 -10.16 7.28
CA GLU A 21 -9.84 -10.85 7.42
C GLU A 21 -9.61 -11.87 6.31
N GLU A 22 -10.66 -12.54 5.85
CA GLU A 22 -10.61 -13.50 4.76
C GLU A 22 -10.17 -12.87 3.42
N ASN A 23 -10.32 -11.54 3.29
CA ASN A 23 -9.90 -10.79 2.12
C ASN A 23 -8.54 -10.08 2.31
N CYS A 24 -7.95 -10.14 3.50
CA CYS A 24 -6.61 -9.61 3.74
C CYS A 24 -5.58 -10.68 3.33
N ILE A 25 -5.01 -10.52 2.15
CA ILE A 25 -4.13 -11.53 1.53
C ILE A 25 -2.77 -10.92 1.19
N SER A 26 -1.75 -11.77 1.04
CA SER A 26 -0.46 -11.35 0.46
C SER A 26 -0.65 -10.82 -0.96
N HIS A 27 0.35 -10.09 -1.45
CA HIS A 27 0.29 -9.55 -2.80
C HIS A 27 0.22 -10.66 -3.83
N ASN A 28 -0.61 -10.43 -4.83
CA ASN A 28 -0.76 -11.35 -5.94
C ASN A 28 -0.82 -10.54 -7.24
N ILE A 29 0.25 -10.62 -8.01
CA ILE A 29 0.39 -9.88 -9.27
C ILE A 29 -0.70 -10.24 -10.29
N GLU A 30 -1.09 -11.50 -10.37
CA GLU A 30 -2.14 -11.94 -11.31
C GLU A 30 -3.51 -11.41 -10.91
N LEU A 31 -3.79 -11.31 -9.60
CA LEU A 31 -5.01 -10.66 -9.11
C LEU A 31 -5.00 -9.15 -9.41
N MET A 32 -3.87 -8.46 -9.20
CA MET A 32 -3.76 -7.04 -9.51
C MET A 32 -3.96 -6.77 -11.01
N LYS A 33 -3.31 -7.57 -11.88
CA LYS A 33 -3.55 -7.54 -13.33
C LYS A 33 -5.02 -7.80 -13.66
N SER A 34 -5.67 -8.73 -12.95
CA SER A 34 -7.11 -8.99 -13.14
C SER A 34 -7.96 -7.76 -12.80
N PHE A 35 -7.69 -7.07 -11.69
CA PHE A 35 -8.37 -5.81 -11.36
C PHE A 35 -8.15 -4.75 -12.43
N TYR A 36 -6.90 -4.55 -12.84
CA TYR A 36 -6.55 -3.60 -13.89
C TYR A 36 -7.20 -3.93 -15.23
N ASN A 37 -7.30 -5.20 -15.63
CA ASN A 37 -7.88 -5.57 -16.92
C ASN A 37 -9.42 -5.51 -16.92
N ARG A 38 -10.07 -5.54 -15.76
CA ARG A 38 -11.54 -5.48 -15.61
C ARG A 38 -12.09 -4.06 -15.59
N GLN A 39 -11.23 -3.04 -15.51
CA GLN A 39 -11.68 -1.66 -15.53
C GLN A 39 -12.38 -1.33 -16.87
N LYS A 40 -13.47 -0.56 -16.80
CA LYS A 40 -14.21 -0.14 -18.01
C LYS A 40 -13.48 0.92 -18.84
N SER A 41 -12.47 1.57 -18.25
CA SER A 41 -11.62 2.57 -18.89
C SER A 41 -10.20 2.38 -18.40
N HIS A 42 -9.20 2.48 -19.28
CA HIS A 42 -7.78 2.18 -19.04
C HIS A 42 -7.10 2.92 -17.87
N ASP A 43 -7.81 3.86 -17.25
CA ASP A 43 -7.27 4.79 -16.27
C ASP A 43 -8.23 5.00 -15.08
N LEU A 44 -9.01 3.95 -14.75
CA LEU A 44 -10.00 4.05 -13.70
C LEU A 44 -9.38 3.89 -12.31
N ILE A 45 -8.46 2.94 -12.13
CA ILE A 45 -7.79 2.72 -10.84
C ILE A 45 -6.66 3.74 -10.72
N LYS A 46 -6.70 4.57 -9.68
CA LYS A 46 -5.75 5.69 -9.50
C LYS A 46 -4.82 5.50 -8.31
N LEU A 47 -5.32 4.81 -7.28
CA LEU A 47 -4.63 4.67 -6.01
C LEU A 47 -4.83 3.25 -5.48
N MET A 48 -3.77 2.65 -4.97
CA MET A 48 -3.79 1.35 -4.31
C MET A 48 -3.17 1.45 -2.92
N THR A 49 -3.93 1.09 -1.88
CA THR A 49 -3.39 0.91 -0.53
C THR A 49 -2.98 -0.52 -0.31
N MET A 50 -1.72 -0.71 0.07
CA MET A 50 -1.16 -2.03 0.35
C MET A 50 -0.04 -1.97 1.39
N ALA A 51 0.23 -3.12 2.01
CA ALA A 51 1.17 -3.26 3.12
C ALA A 51 2.54 -3.77 2.64
N PRO A 52 3.58 -2.92 2.53
CA PRO A 52 4.82 -3.24 1.81
C PRO A 52 5.68 -4.38 2.41
N GLU A 53 5.40 -4.81 3.64
CA GLU A 53 6.10 -5.92 4.30
C GLU A 53 5.63 -7.29 3.83
N LEU A 54 4.47 -7.39 3.16
CA LEU A 54 3.95 -8.68 2.72
C LEU A 54 4.66 -9.18 1.47
N GLU A 55 4.76 -10.49 1.34
CA GLU A 55 5.34 -11.17 0.16
C GLU A 55 4.68 -10.68 -1.14
N GLY A 56 5.48 -10.55 -2.20
CA GLY A 56 5.04 -10.12 -3.53
C GLY A 56 4.81 -8.61 -3.70
N ALA A 57 5.13 -7.80 -2.68
CA ALA A 57 4.87 -6.35 -2.71
C ALA A 57 5.58 -5.65 -3.87
N ARG A 58 6.81 -6.07 -4.18
CA ARG A 58 7.64 -5.45 -5.20
C ARG A 58 7.04 -5.61 -6.60
N GLU A 59 6.64 -6.83 -6.94
CA GLU A 59 6.08 -7.15 -8.26
C GLU A 59 4.77 -6.39 -8.51
N VAL A 60 3.91 -6.29 -7.49
CA VAL A 60 2.69 -5.48 -7.57
C VAL A 60 3.02 -3.99 -7.65
N ALA A 61 4.02 -3.52 -6.89
CA ALA A 61 4.40 -2.13 -6.89
C ALA A 61 4.95 -1.67 -8.25
N GLU A 62 5.87 -2.43 -8.83
CA GLU A 62 6.44 -2.18 -10.16
C GLU A 62 5.34 -2.15 -11.23
N PHE A 63 4.39 -3.09 -11.20
CA PHE A 63 3.24 -3.09 -12.11
C PHE A 63 2.34 -1.86 -11.94
N CYS A 64 1.98 -1.51 -10.71
CA CYS A 64 1.16 -0.34 -10.43
C CYS A 64 1.82 0.94 -10.94
N ASN A 65 3.12 1.10 -10.68
CA ASN A 65 3.89 2.25 -11.15
C ASN A 65 3.94 2.31 -12.70
N GLU A 66 4.17 1.19 -13.39
CA GLU A 66 4.13 1.12 -14.85
C GLU A 66 2.76 1.54 -15.42
N LYS A 67 1.68 1.26 -14.68
CA LYS A 67 0.31 1.64 -15.07
C LYS A 67 -0.14 3.00 -14.56
N GLY A 68 0.74 3.78 -13.92
CA GLY A 68 0.42 5.09 -13.38
C GLY A 68 -0.55 5.04 -12.18
N ILE A 69 -0.61 3.92 -11.47
CA ILE A 69 -1.38 3.74 -10.23
C ILE A 69 -0.48 4.13 -9.07
N GLN A 70 -0.87 5.18 -8.33
CA GLN A 70 -0.15 5.59 -7.14
C GLN A 70 -0.30 4.54 -6.04
N LEU A 71 0.78 4.31 -5.29
CA LEU A 71 0.80 3.39 -4.16
C LEU A 71 0.81 4.17 -2.85
N SER A 72 -0.07 3.76 -1.94
CA SER A 72 -0.16 4.30 -0.59
C SER A 72 0.03 3.20 0.45
N ILE A 73 0.78 3.51 1.50
CA ILE A 73 1.05 2.57 2.60
C ILE A 73 -0.07 2.69 3.63
N GLY A 74 -0.71 1.57 3.97
CA GLY A 74 -1.74 1.51 5.00
C GLY A 74 -2.01 0.06 5.39
N HIS A 75 -2.70 -0.13 6.52
CA HIS A 75 -2.99 -1.47 7.06
C HIS A 75 -1.74 -2.35 7.15
N SER A 76 -0.67 -1.81 7.71
CA SER A 76 0.69 -2.33 7.57
C SER A 76 1.43 -2.41 8.89
N ALA A 77 2.14 -3.53 9.07
CA ALA A 77 3.08 -3.81 10.15
C ALA A 77 4.53 -3.40 9.80
N SER A 78 4.74 -2.71 8.66
CA SER A 78 6.07 -2.42 8.14
C SER A 78 6.94 -1.65 9.13
N THR A 79 8.22 -2.02 9.15
CA THR A 79 9.25 -1.21 9.80
C THR A 79 9.60 0.00 8.93
N PHE A 80 10.15 1.03 9.56
CA PHE A 80 10.65 2.21 8.88
C PHE A 80 11.69 1.85 7.80
N ASP A 81 12.63 0.96 8.10
CA ASP A 81 13.64 0.51 7.15
C ASP A 81 13.03 -0.19 5.93
N LYS A 82 11.99 -1.02 6.14
CA LYS A 82 11.29 -1.66 5.02
C LYS A 82 10.56 -0.63 4.15
N ILE A 83 9.94 0.37 4.77
CA ILE A 83 9.32 1.47 4.04
C ILE A 83 10.38 2.20 3.22
N LYS A 84 11.49 2.59 3.84
CA LYS A 84 12.61 3.29 3.18
C LYS A 84 13.11 2.52 1.95
N GLU A 85 13.24 1.21 2.04
CA GLU A 85 13.54 0.35 0.89
C GLU A 85 12.44 0.42 -0.18
N MET A 86 11.18 0.20 0.24
CA MET A 86 10.06 0.04 -0.68
C MET A 86 9.65 1.33 -1.40
N ARG A 87 9.99 2.50 -0.85
CA ARG A 87 9.89 3.79 -1.55
C ARG A 87 10.58 3.78 -2.90
N GLY A 88 11.70 3.08 -3.03
CA GLY A 88 12.43 2.93 -4.29
C GLY A 88 11.65 2.20 -5.40
N TYR A 89 10.55 1.52 -5.07
CA TYR A 89 9.69 0.79 -6.01
C TYR A 89 8.36 1.51 -6.31
N GLY A 90 8.22 2.79 -5.94
CA GLY A 90 7.07 3.62 -6.33
C GLY A 90 6.02 3.84 -5.24
N PHE A 91 6.29 3.46 -3.99
CA PHE A 91 5.44 3.87 -2.86
C PHE A 91 5.56 5.38 -2.64
N GLY A 92 4.42 6.07 -2.73
CA GLY A 92 4.38 7.53 -2.81
C GLY A 92 3.53 8.22 -1.75
N GLY A 93 2.78 7.50 -0.90
CA GLY A 93 1.93 8.13 0.11
C GLY A 93 1.57 7.20 1.27
N PHE A 94 0.74 7.71 2.17
CA PHE A 94 0.24 7.00 3.35
C PHE A 94 -1.28 7.16 3.46
N THR A 95 -1.99 6.07 3.73
CA THR A 95 -3.45 6.09 3.87
C THR A 95 -3.80 6.37 5.32
N HIS A 96 -4.68 7.36 5.57
CA HIS A 96 -5.26 7.69 6.89
C HIS A 96 -4.28 7.60 8.08
N THR A 97 -3.17 8.37 7.99
CA THR A 97 -2.07 8.41 8.96
C THR A 97 -2.51 8.16 10.41
N PHE A 98 -1.76 7.28 11.10
CA PHE A 98 -2.00 6.67 12.41
C PHE A 98 -2.94 5.45 12.42
N SER A 99 -3.96 5.39 11.56
CA SER A 99 -4.95 4.30 11.59
C SER A 99 -4.45 3.06 10.86
N GLY A 100 -4.56 1.88 11.46
CA GLY A 100 -4.09 0.64 10.83
C GLY A 100 -2.58 0.65 10.51
N MET A 101 -1.77 1.31 11.35
CA MET A 101 -0.34 1.48 11.14
C MET A 101 0.45 0.92 12.31
N ARG A 102 1.61 0.30 12.03
CA ARG A 102 2.63 0.11 13.07
C ARG A 102 2.94 1.47 13.69
N GLY A 103 2.78 1.54 15.02
CA GLY A 103 3.01 2.77 15.78
C GLY A 103 4.46 3.24 15.76
N MET A 104 4.66 4.45 16.29
CA MET A 104 5.98 5.09 16.36
C MET A 104 6.68 4.78 17.68
N HIS A 105 7.94 4.38 17.61
CA HIS A 105 8.84 4.24 18.76
C HIS A 105 10.17 4.96 18.46
N HIS A 106 10.85 5.52 19.47
CA HIS A 106 12.03 6.39 19.27
C HIS A 106 13.24 5.71 18.61
N ARG A 107 13.32 4.37 18.69
CA ARG A 107 14.36 3.56 17.99
C ARG A 107 13.88 2.89 16.70
N GLU A 108 12.57 2.91 16.45
CA GLU A 108 11.98 2.26 15.28
C GLU A 108 10.66 2.98 14.97
N LEU A 109 10.69 3.81 13.93
CA LEU A 109 9.62 4.77 13.65
C LEU A 109 8.34 4.11 13.13
N GLY A 110 8.42 2.87 12.64
CA GLY A 110 7.27 2.15 12.08
C GLY A 110 6.61 2.89 10.92
N VAL A 111 5.35 2.55 10.63
CA VAL A 111 4.59 3.20 9.55
C VAL A 111 4.15 4.61 9.95
N ALA A 112 3.65 4.78 11.18
CA ALA A 112 3.17 6.08 11.65
C ALA A 112 4.29 7.13 11.69
N GLY A 113 5.50 6.75 12.13
CA GLY A 113 6.64 7.65 12.12
C GLY A 113 7.21 7.88 10.73
N ALA A 114 7.18 6.88 9.83
CA ALA A 114 7.56 7.08 8.42
C ALA A 114 6.68 8.14 7.73
N ALA A 115 5.37 8.13 8.01
CA ALA A 115 4.42 9.11 7.48
C ALA A 115 4.69 10.55 7.93
N LEU A 116 5.35 10.73 9.07
CA LEU A 116 5.75 12.04 9.58
C LEU A 116 7.17 12.43 9.17
N TYR A 117 8.01 11.46 8.81
CA TYR A 117 9.42 11.65 8.50
C TYR A 117 9.68 11.97 7.02
N PHE A 118 8.99 11.27 6.11
CA PHE A 118 9.20 11.46 4.68
C PHE A 118 8.35 12.62 4.14
N GLU A 119 9.00 13.73 3.88
CA GLU A 119 8.36 14.94 3.33
C GLU A 119 7.97 14.80 1.86
N ASP A 120 8.45 13.78 1.16
CA ASP A 120 8.26 13.56 -0.28
C ASP A 120 7.33 12.38 -0.59
N MET A 121 6.48 11.99 0.38
CA MET A 121 5.43 10.99 0.21
C MET A 121 4.06 11.59 0.56
N TYR A 122 3.22 11.83 -0.46
CA TYR A 122 1.88 12.43 -0.35
C TYR A 122 0.80 11.55 -0.96
#